data_AF-A0A1F3INA1-F1
#
_entry.id   AF-A0A1F3INA1-F1
#
_cell.length_a   1.000
_cell.length_b   1.000
_cell.length_c   1.000
_cell.angle_alpha   90.00
_cell.angle_beta   90.00
_cell.angle_gamma   90.00
#
_symmetry.space_group_name_H-M   'P 1'
#
loop_
_entity.id
_entity.type
_entity.pdbx_description
1 polymer ?
#
loop_
_entity_poly.entity_id
_entity_poly.type
_entity_poly.pdbx_seq_one_letter_code
_entity_poly.pdbx_strand_id
1 'polypeptide(L)'
;MLRYLLVLITFSILSCTNSDDQKNSSSEFKPIKVELIQQDGNYKLLRDGQAYFIRGAGTEIEKIPILAENGANSCRAWSTITDKYTADKFLDLAMEHNLTVTLGLDVKKERQGFDYYDTIAVQKQFEYLKGEVLKYKDHPALLIWGIGNELNLNYSNPKVWDAVNEIAKMIHEVDPNHPTTTMLAGIKKYDVEEIAKRCPDLDFLSIQMYGDLPNLQARIKESGYQGPYIVTEWGATGHWETATTSWNAPIEQTSSEKAKSYIHRYNLAIESDTKHCLGSYVFYWGQKQERTPTWYGLFTEEGNPTETIDVMHYIWKNEWPKNRAPRLDSLLLNGLSAFDNVILEKSQTYNAEVFAYNFENDALTYKWDIMHESTDLGVGGDPESKPESIPGLISNENKNQIEMKTPEKEGAYRLFVYITDNQNKVATANIPFFVK
;
A
#
# COMPACT_ATOMS: atom_id res chain seq x y z
N MET A 1 15.87 4.38 -85.90
CA MET A 1 14.96 3.92 -86.96
C MET A 1 13.91 3.04 -86.30
N LEU A 2 12.65 3.38 -86.55
CA LEU A 2 11.42 2.84 -85.96
C LEU A 2 11.35 1.30 -86.02
N ARG A 3 10.88 0.64 -84.95
CA ARG A 3 9.96 -0.51 -85.06
C ARG A 3 9.24 -0.80 -83.74
N TYR A 4 7.93 -0.90 -83.88
CA TYR A 4 6.88 -1.09 -82.89
C TYR A 4 6.57 -2.57 -82.66
N LEU A 5 6.00 -2.84 -81.47
CA LEU A 5 4.96 -3.83 -81.12
C LEU A 5 5.29 -5.34 -81.17
N LEU A 6 5.15 -6.02 -80.03
CA LEU A 6 3.96 -6.83 -79.76
C LEU A 6 3.77 -7.06 -78.26
N VAL A 7 2.55 -6.76 -77.80
CA VAL A 7 2.04 -6.97 -76.44
C VAL A 7 1.54 -8.40 -76.33
N LEU A 8 1.90 -9.11 -75.26
CA LEU A 8 1.27 -10.35 -74.84
C LEU A 8 0.89 -10.21 -73.36
N ILE A 9 -0.41 -10.08 -73.14
CA ILE A 9 -1.06 -10.01 -71.83
C ILE A 9 -1.24 -11.44 -71.34
N THR A 10 -0.57 -11.81 -70.25
CA THR A 10 -0.87 -13.01 -69.48
C THR A 10 -1.47 -12.59 -68.14
N PHE A 11 -2.77 -12.86 -67.99
CA PHE A 11 -3.46 -12.85 -66.70
C PHE A 11 -2.87 -13.96 -65.81
N SER A 12 -2.38 -13.61 -64.63
CA SER A 12 -2.10 -14.58 -63.57
C SER A 12 -2.82 -14.15 -62.30
N ILE A 13 -3.61 -15.08 -61.80
CA ILE A 13 -4.56 -14.96 -60.72
C ILE A 13 -3.77 -14.79 -59.40
N LEU A 14 -4.01 -13.67 -58.71
CA LEU A 14 -3.59 -13.48 -57.32
C LEU A 14 -4.37 -14.46 -56.43
N SER A 15 -3.69 -15.47 -55.90
CA SER A 15 -4.12 -16.16 -54.68
C SER A 15 -3.38 -15.53 -53.51
N CYS A 16 -4.14 -14.86 -52.64
CA CYS A 16 -3.68 -14.39 -51.35
C CYS A 16 -3.40 -15.58 -50.44
N THR A 17 -2.18 -15.72 -49.97
CA THR A 17 -1.87 -16.39 -48.70
C THR A 17 -1.15 -15.37 -47.82
N ASN A 18 -1.94 -14.62 -47.05
CA ASN A 18 -1.42 -13.92 -45.87
C ASN A 18 -1.14 -14.99 -44.82
N SER A 19 0.13 -15.40 -44.71
CA SER A 19 0.64 -15.96 -43.47
C SER A 19 1.17 -14.80 -42.64
N ASP A 20 0.28 -14.16 -41.88
CA ASP A 20 0.66 -13.38 -40.71
C ASP A 20 1.13 -14.37 -39.63
N ASP A 21 2.36 -14.87 -39.79
CA ASP A 21 3.13 -15.40 -38.66
C ASP A 21 3.58 -14.20 -37.82
N GLN A 22 2.65 -13.68 -37.01
CA GLN A 22 3.02 -12.90 -35.85
C GLN A 22 3.86 -13.79 -34.95
N LYS A 23 5.15 -13.50 -34.92
CA LYS A 23 6.08 -13.94 -33.89
C LYS A 23 5.47 -13.67 -32.52
N ASN A 24 4.87 -14.68 -31.91
CA ASN A 24 4.86 -14.83 -30.46
C ASN A 24 6.30 -15.08 -30.03
N SER A 25 7.10 -14.01 -29.93
CA SER A 25 8.27 -14.06 -29.05
C SER A 25 7.74 -13.89 -27.64
N SER A 26 7.23 -14.97 -27.06
CA SER A 26 7.33 -15.14 -25.62
C SER A 26 8.83 -15.07 -25.32
N SER A 27 9.32 -13.90 -24.89
CA SER A 27 10.66 -13.84 -24.31
C SER A 27 10.61 -14.80 -23.13
N GLU A 28 11.28 -15.93 -23.26
CA GLU A 28 11.40 -16.91 -22.20
C GLU A 28 12.22 -16.23 -21.11
N PHE A 29 11.53 -15.58 -20.17
CA PHE A 29 12.17 -14.93 -19.05
C PHE A 29 12.96 -15.97 -18.27
N LYS A 30 14.17 -15.60 -17.85
CA LYS A 30 14.93 -16.42 -16.92
C LYS A 30 14.65 -15.88 -15.51
N PRO A 31 14.17 -16.73 -14.58
CA PRO A 31 14.00 -16.31 -13.20
C PRO A 31 15.34 -15.89 -12.61
N ILE A 32 15.30 -14.90 -11.72
CA ILE A 32 16.47 -14.47 -10.96
C ILE A 32 16.35 -15.07 -9.58
N LYS A 33 17.31 -15.92 -9.21
CA LYS A 33 17.27 -16.64 -7.94
C LYS A 33 17.30 -15.68 -6.74
N VAL A 34 16.42 -15.94 -5.79
CA VAL A 34 16.32 -15.27 -4.50
C VAL A 34 16.54 -16.31 -3.40
N GLU A 35 17.50 -16.06 -2.52
CA GLU A 35 17.91 -17.01 -1.49
C GLU A 35 17.87 -16.34 -0.11
N LEU A 36 17.21 -16.99 0.85
CA LEU A 36 17.33 -16.64 2.25
C LEU A 36 18.56 -17.37 2.82
N ILE A 37 19.55 -16.61 3.29
CA ILE A 37 20.72 -17.17 3.96
C ILE A 37 20.77 -16.76 5.42
N GLN A 38 21.39 -17.61 6.23
CA GLN A 38 21.77 -17.29 7.60
C GLN A 38 23.30 -17.37 7.72
N GLN A 39 23.93 -16.25 8.09
CA GLN A 39 25.38 -16.16 8.29
C GLN A 39 25.68 -15.43 9.60
N ASP A 40 26.47 -16.06 10.47
CA ASP A 40 26.87 -15.51 11.78
C ASP A 40 25.69 -15.05 12.65
N GLY A 41 24.56 -15.76 12.55
CA GLY A 41 23.32 -15.44 13.26
C GLY A 41 22.51 -14.27 12.67
N ASN A 42 22.90 -13.76 11.49
CA ASN A 42 22.16 -12.74 10.75
C ASN A 42 21.51 -13.36 9.51
N TYR A 43 20.26 -12.98 9.25
CA TYR A 43 19.52 -13.37 8.06
C TYR A 43 19.67 -12.31 6.97
N LYS A 44 19.79 -12.76 5.71
CA LYS A 44 19.83 -11.89 4.54
C LYS A 44 19.09 -12.54 3.38
N LEU A 45 18.38 -11.73 2.61
CA LEU A 45 17.97 -12.10 1.27
C LEU A 45 19.14 -11.81 0.32
N LEU A 46 19.42 -12.77 -0.56
CA LEU A 46 20.26 -12.58 -1.72
C LEU A 46 19.39 -12.61 -2.97
N ARG A 47 19.67 -11.73 -3.92
CA ARG A 47 19.10 -11.77 -5.27
C ARG A 47 20.25 -11.83 -6.27
N ASP A 48 20.32 -12.88 -7.07
CA ASP A 48 21.48 -13.18 -7.93
C ASP A 48 22.81 -13.20 -7.14
N GLY A 49 22.78 -13.78 -5.94
CA GLY A 49 23.93 -13.83 -5.03
C GLY A 49 24.31 -12.49 -4.36
N GLN A 50 23.61 -11.39 -4.66
CA GLN A 50 23.86 -10.07 -4.06
C GLN A 50 22.91 -9.78 -2.91
N ALA A 51 23.41 -9.20 -1.82
CA ALA A 51 22.58 -8.84 -0.67
C ALA A 51 21.45 -7.88 -1.06
N TYR A 52 20.23 -8.19 -0.64
CA TYR A 52 19.03 -7.50 -1.04
C TYR A 52 18.18 -7.10 0.18
N PHE A 53 18.29 -5.84 0.60
CA PHE A 53 17.41 -5.28 1.62
C PHE A 53 16.21 -4.60 0.95
N ILE A 54 15.01 -4.96 1.37
CA ILE A 54 13.78 -4.47 0.73
C ILE A 54 13.48 -3.04 1.18
N ARG A 55 13.52 -2.11 0.23
CA ARG A 55 13.06 -0.73 0.35
C ARG A 55 11.88 -0.58 -0.59
N GLY A 56 10.69 -0.89 -0.11
CA GLY A 56 9.53 -0.94 -0.97
C GLY A 56 8.26 -0.33 -0.41
N ALA A 57 7.21 -0.42 -1.21
CA ALA A 57 5.87 -0.04 -0.83
C ALA A 57 4.80 -1.02 -1.35
N GLY A 58 3.72 -1.18 -0.59
CA GLY A 58 2.46 -1.68 -1.15
C GLY A 58 1.83 -0.56 -1.97
N THR A 59 1.74 -0.75 -3.28
CA THR A 59 1.52 0.34 -4.24
C THR A 59 0.40 0.05 -5.23
N GLU A 60 -0.26 1.12 -5.67
CA GLU A 60 -1.04 1.10 -6.91
C GLU A 60 -0.11 0.98 -8.11
N ILE A 61 -0.57 0.29 -9.17
CA ILE A 61 0.24 0.04 -10.36
C ILE A 61 0.66 1.34 -11.03
N GLU A 62 -0.24 2.34 -11.06
CA GLU A 62 0.01 3.65 -11.66
C GLU A 62 1.05 4.47 -10.89
N LYS A 63 1.37 4.08 -9.65
CA LYS A 63 2.34 4.75 -8.78
C LYS A 63 3.71 4.06 -8.75
N ILE A 64 3.90 2.98 -9.50
CA ILE A 64 5.20 2.30 -9.65
C ILE A 64 6.31 3.24 -10.17
N PRO A 65 6.08 4.10 -11.20
CA PRO A 65 7.13 5.02 -11.67
C PRO A 65 7.62 5.98 -10.58
N ILE A 66 6.68 6.65 -9.89
CA ILE A 66 7.01 7.59 -8.81
C ILE A 66 7.62 6.88 -7.59
N LEU A 67 7.26 5.61 -7.35
CA LEU A 67 7.91 4.78 -6.32
C LEU A 67 9.41 4.60 -6.62
N ALA A 68 9.75 4.23 -7.84
CA ALA A 68 11.15 4.07 -8.27
C ALA A 68 11.93 5.40 -8.23
N GLU A 69 11.32 6.50 -8.69
CA GLU A 69 11.93 7.84 -8.66
C GLU A 69 12.31 8.29 -7.24
N ASN A 70 11.59 7.81 -6.21
CA ASN A 70 11.86 8.11 -4.81
C ASN A 70 12.88 7.16 -4.16
N GLY A 71 13.47 6.22 -4.91
CA GLY A 71 14.59 5.40 -4.46
C GLY A 71 14.21 4.03 -3.90
N ALA A 72 12.96 3.60 -4.07
CA ALA A 72 12.57 2.22 -3.79
C ALA A 72 13.30 1.23 -4.71
N ASN A 73 13.44 -0.01 -4.26
CA ASN A 73 13.91 -1.13 -5.08
C ASN A 73 12.86 -2.24 -5.24
N SER A 74 11.73 -2.16 -4.54
CA SER A 74 10.68 -3.17 -4.63
C SER A 74 9.27 -2.60 -4.45
N CYS A 75 8.28 -3.28 -5.01
CA CYS A 75 6.86 -3.07 -4.74
C CYS A 75 6.20 -4.37 -4.28
N ARG A 76 5.03 -4.24 -3.64
CA ARG A 76 4.20 -5.36 -3.21
C ARG A 76 2.83 -5.29 -3.89
N ALA A 77 2.39 -6.42 -4.42
CA ALA A 77 1.04 -6.65 -4.94
C ALA A 77 0.30 -7.63 -4.02
N TRP A 78 -1.02 -7.48 -3.87
CA TRP A 78 -1.82 -8.35 -2.99
C TRP A 78 -2.39 -9.58 -3.70
N SER A 79 -2.49 -9.54 -5.02
CA SER A 79 -3.09 -10.59 -5.84
C SER A 79 -2.43 -10.60 -7.21
N THR A 80 -2.61 -11.69 -7.95
CA THR A 80 -2.21 -11.79 -9.35
C THR A 80 -3.23 -11.19 -10.33
N ILE A 81 -4.44 -10.87 -9.84
CA ILE A 81 -5.47 -10.19 -10.60
C ILE A 81 -6.36 -9.34 -9.69
N THR A 82 -6.70 -8.15 -10.17
CA THR A 82 -7.66 -7.22 -9.59
C THR A 82 -8.48 -6.57 -10.71
N ASP A 83 -9.42 -5.70 -10.37
CA ASP A 83 -10.09 -4.82 -11.32
C ASP A 83 -9.14 -3.78 -11.95
N LYS A 84 -8.03 -3.44 -11.28
CA LYS A 84 -7.05 -2.45 -11.74
C LYS A 84 -5.90 -3.05 -12.56
N TYR A 85 -5.48 -4.28 -12.27
CA TYR A 85 -4.30 -4.87 -12.92
C TYR A 85 -4.31 -6.40 -12.97
N THR A 86 -3.46 -6.93 -13.86
CA THR A 86 -3.00 -8.33 -13.88
C THR A 86 -1.52 -8.39 -13.50
N ALA A 87 -1.07 -9.53 -12.96
CA ALA A 87 0.29 -9.69 -12.48
C ALA A 87 1.33 -9.53 -13.59
N ASP A 88 1.05 -9.93 -14.84
CA ASP A 88 1.93 -9.67 -15.99
C ASP A 88 2.24 -8.19 -16.13
N LYS A 89 1.21 -7.33 -16.21
CA LYS A 89 1.39 -5.87 -16.30
C LYS A 89 2.10 -5.29 -15.09
N PHE A 90 1.79 -5.77 -13.89
CA PHE A 90 2.40 -5.27 -12.66
C PHE A 90 3.89 -5.62 -12.59
N LEU A 91 4.23 -6.87 -12.91
CA LEU A 91 5.59 -7.37 -12.94
C LEU A 91 6.43 -6.73 -14.06
N ASP A 92 5.86 -6.57 -15.25
CA ASP A 92 6.51 -5.91 -16.39
C ASP A 92 6.82 -4.44 -16.06
N LEU A 93 5.85 -3.71 -15.51
CA LEU A 93 6.05 -2.29 -15.15
C LEU A 93 7.06 -2.14 -14.01
N ALA A 94 7.03 -3.03 -13.02
CA ALA A 94 8.06 -3.05 -11.98
C ALA A 94 9.44 -3.28 -12.58
N MET A 95 9.58 -4.24 -13.50
CA MET A 95 10.84 -4.54 -14.18
C MET A 95 11.37 -3.35 -14.99
N GLU A 96 10.49 -2.67 -15.74
CA GLU A 96 10.83 -1.47 -16.52
C GLU A 96 11.46 -0.38 -15.65
N HIS A 97 11.00 -0.26 -14.40
CA HIS A 97 11.51 0.68 -13.41
C HIS A 97 12.59 0.12 -12.48
N ASN A 98 13.18 -1.05 -12.81
CA ASN A 98 14.20 -1.74 -12.01
C ASN A 98 13.75 -2.09 -10.59
N LEU A 99 12.47 -2.37 -10.41
CA LEU A 99 11.87 -2.81 -9.16
C LEU A 99 11.61 -4.31 -9.17
N THR A 100 11.67 -4.92 -7.99
CA THR A 100 11.24 -6.31 -7.76
C THR A 100 9.87 -6.37 -7.08
N VAL A 101 9.18 -7.50 -7.16
CA VAL A 101 7.80 -7.66 -6.69
C VAL A 101 7.70 -8.78 -5.65
N THR A 102 7.23 -8.46 -4.45
CA THR A 102 6.59 -9.48 -3.60
C THR A 102 5.18 -9.66 -4.12
N LEU A 103 4.92 -10.81 -4.77
CA LEU A 103 3.66 -11.08 -5.45
C LEU A 103 2.72 -11.86 -4.54
N GLY A 104 1.62 -11.22 -4.15
CA GLY A 104 0.58 -11.82 -3.34
C GLY A 104 -0.26 -12.85 -4.10
N LEU A 105 -0.57 -13.94 -3.42
CA LEU A 105 -1.55 -14.95 -3.80
C LEU A 105 -2.79 -14.75 -2.92
N ASP A 106 -3.94 -14.49 -3.52
CA ASP A 106 -5.20 -14.20 -2.79
C ASP A 106 -5.80 -15.48 -2.17
N VAL A 107 -5.18 -15.94 -1.10
CA VAL A 107 -5.71 -16.98 -0.22
C VAL A 107 -6.94 -16.44 0.51
N LYS A 108 -8.07 -17.12 0.39
CA LYS A 108 -9.36 -16.65 0.90
C LYS A 108 -9.39 -16.61 2.41
N LYS A 109 -10.03 -15.58 2.96
CA LYS A 109 -10.05 -15.31 4.39
C LYS A 109 -11.29 -15.92 5.03
N GLU A 110 -11.15 -16.54 6.19
CA GLU A 110 -12.30 -17.06 6.95
C GLU A 110 -13.29 -15.95 7.32
N ARG A 111 -12.77 -14.76 7.68
CA ARG A 111 -13.60 -13.57 7.98
C ARG A 111 -14.51 -13.13 6.82
N GLN A 112 -14.22 -13.58 5.59
CA GLN A 112 -15.00 -13.33 4.38
C GLN A 112 -15.90 -14.53 3.99
N GLY A 113 -16.05 -15.50 4.89
CA GLY A 113 -16.94 -16.66 4.74
C GLY A 113 -16.30 -17.92 4.14
N PHE A 114 -14.98 -17.95 3.95
CA PHE A 114 -14.31 -19.15 3.44
C PHE A 114 -14.14 -20.21 4.54
N ASP A 115 -14.66 -21.41 4.31
CA ASP A 115 -14.56 -22.53 5.26
C ASP A 115 -13.41 -23.47 4.89
N TYR A 116 -12.35 -23.49 5.72
CA TYR A 116 -11.23 -24.40 5.55
C TYR A 116 -11.52 -25.87 5.94
N TYR A 117 -12.74 -26.19 6.41
CA TYR A 117 -13.21 -27.57 6.51
C TYR A 117 -13.83 -28.08 5.20
N ASP A 118 -14.21 -27.20 4.26
CA ASP A 118 -14.63 -27.58 2.92
C ASP A 118 -13.40 -27.94 2.07
N THR A 119 -13.05 -29.23 2.09
CA THR A 119 -11.88 -29.74 1.37
C THR A 119 -11.98 -29.55 -0.15
N ILE A 120 -13.18 -29.47 -0.71
CA ILE A 120 -13.38 -29.24 -2.15
C ILE A 120 -13.07 -27.77 -2.46
N ALA A 121 -13.54 -26.84 -1.65
CA ALA A 121 -13.22 -25.41 -1.81
C ALA A 121 -11.73 -25.13 -1.63
N VAL A 122 -11.11 -25.73 -0.61
CA VAL A 122 -9.66 -25.65 -0.36
C VAL A 122 -8.87 -26.18 -1.55
N GLN A 123 -9.24 -27.35 -2.11
CA GLN A 123 -8.54 -27.90 -3.28
C GLN A 123 -8.70 -27.01 -4.51
N LYS A 124 -9.89 -26.44 -4.76
CA LYS A 124 -10.11 -25.52 -5.88
C LYS A 124 -9.23 -24.27 -5.79
N GLN A 125 -9.11 -23.70 -4.59
CA GLN A 125 -8.21 -22.58 -4.34
C GLN A 125 -6.75 -22.99 -4.61
N PHE A 126 -6.32 -24.15 -4.11
CA PHE A 126 -4.97 -24.65 -4.33
C PHE A 126 -4.64 -24.79 -5.82
N GLU A 127 -5.51 -25.44 -6.62
CA GLU A 127 -5.28 -25.61 -8.06
C GLU A 127 -5.24 -24.28 -8.81
N TYR A 128 -6.09 -23.32 -8.43
CA TYR A 128 -6.06 -21.97 -9.00
C TYR A 128 -4.71 -21.29 -8.72
N LEU A 129 -4.28 -21.26 -7.46
CA LEU A 129 -3.02 -20.61 -7.08
C LEU A 129 -1.79 -21.31 -7.67
N LYS A 130 -1.83 -22.64 -7.83
CA LYS A 130 -0.79 -23.38 -8.58
C LYS A 130 -0.68 -22.93 -10.02
N GLY A 131 -1.82 -22.69 -10.70
CA GLY A 131 -1.84 -22.13 -12.05
C GLY A 131 -1.18 -20.76 -12.12
N GLU A 132 -1.46 -19.89 -11.15
CA GLU A 132 -0.84 -18.56 -11.07
C GLU A 132 0.67 -18.63 -10.80
N VAL A 133 1.12 -19.51 -9.91
CA VAL A 133 2.56 -19.73 -9.64
C VAL A 133 3.28 -20.20 -10.90
N LEU A 134 2.75 -21.23 -11.58
CA LEU A 134 3.34 -21.74 -12.83
C LEU A 134 3.41 -20.66 -13.92
N LYS A 135 2.47 -19.72 -13.93
CA LYS A 135 2.42 -18.63 -14.91
C LYS A 135 3.50 -17.57 -14.69
N TYR A 136 3.81 -17.22 -13.44
CA TYR A 136 4.70 -16.07 -13.15
C TYR A 136 6.04 -16.41 -12.50
N LYS A 137 6.28 -17.68 -12.11
CA LYS A 137 7.54 -18.10 -11.45
C LYS A 137 8.82 -17.75 -12.19
N ASP A 138 8.77 -17.62 -13.52
CA ASP A 138 9.94 -17.35 -14.35
C ASP A 138 10.17 -15.84 -14.59
N HIS A 139 9.29 -14.98 -14.06
CA HIS A 139 9.37 -13.54 -14.29
C HIS A 139 10.54 -12.90 -13.50
N PRO A 140 11.45 -12.12 -14.12
CA PRO A 140 12.70 -11.69 -13.47
C PRO A 140 12.49 -10.67 -12.34
N ALA A 141 11.37 -9.93 -12.38
CA ALA A 141 10.98 -9.02 -11.30
C ALA A 141 10.41 -9.73 -10.06
N LEU A 142 10.00 -10.99 -10.14
CA LEU A 142 9.49 -11.70 -8.97
C LEU A 142 10.59 -11.79 -7.90
N LEU A 143 10.23 -11.49 -6.64
CA LEU A 143 11.12 -11.54 -5.50
C LEU A 143 10.73 -12.65 -4.52
N ILE A 144 9.47 -12.61 -4.07
CA ILE A 144 8.91 -13.45 -3.02
C ILE A 144 7.46 -13.76 -3.37
N TRP A 145 7.02 -14.98 -3.08
CA TRP A 145 5.60 -15.34 -3.07
C TRP A 145 4.97 -15.03 -1.71
N GLY A 146 3.99 -14.14 -1.70
CA GLY A 146 3.21 -13.81 -0.50
C GLY A 146 1.91 -14.62 -0.43
N ILE A 147 1.87 -15.64 0.39
CA ILE A 147 0.74 -16.58 0.51
C ILE A 147 -0.31 -16.00 1.47
N GLY A 148 -1.32 -15.35 0.91
CA GLY A 148 -2.41 -14.73 1.67
C GLY A 148 -2.04 -13.41 2.34
N ASN A 149 -3.06 -12.74 2.88
CA ASN A 149 -2.92 -11.46 3.58
C ASN A 149 -3.83 -11.43 4.81
N GLU A 150 -3.23 -11.24 5.98
CA GLU A 150 -3.94 -11.13 7.27
C GLU A 150 -4.91 -12.29 7.52
N LEU A 151 -4.49 -13.51 7.18
CA LEU A 151 -5.29 -14.72 7.40
C LEU A 151 -5.57 -14.96 8.90
N ASN A 152 -4.76 -14.36 9.78
CA ASN A 152 -4.93 -14.39 11.22
C ASN A 152 -5.89 -13.30 11.77
N LEU A 153 -6.41 -12.40 10.92
CA LEU A 153 -7.35 -11.38 11.35
C LEU A 153 -8.75 -11.98 11.52
N ASN A 154 -9.18 -12.13 12.79
CA ASN A 154 -10.49 -12.67 13.19
C ASN A 154 -10.77 -14.10 12.67
N TYR A 155 -9.75 -14.97 12.67
CA TYR A 155 -9.90 -16.37 12.31
C TYR A 155 -10.16 -17.27 13.52
N SER A 156 -10.80 -18.41 13.28
CA SER A 156 -11.06 -19.46 14.26
C SER A 156 -10.69 -20.86 13.75
N ASN A 157 -10.61 -21.03 12.43
CA ASN A 157 -10.31 -22.29 11.77
C ASN A 157 -8.79 -22.43 11.54
N PRO A 158 -8.07 -23.23 12.33
CA PRO A 158 -6.61 -23.34 12.19
C PRO A 158 -6.17 -24.08 10.92
N LYS A 159 -7.08 -24.70 10.17
CA LYS A 159 -6.77 -25.34 8.88
C LYS A 159 -6.37 -24.36 7.79
N VAL A 160 -6.58 -23.06 8.00
CA VAL A 160 -5.98 -22.03 7.14
C VAL A 160 -4.46 -22.22 7.01
N TRP A 161 -3.78 -22.56 8.10
CA TRP A 161 -2.34 -22.79 8.10
C TRP A 161 -1.93 -24.10 7.42
N ASP A 162 -2.78 -25.14 7.49
CA ASP A 162 -2.58 -26.36 6.71
C ASP A 162 -2.61 -26.00 5.19
N ALA A 163 -3.57 -25.18 4.76
CA ALA A 163 -3.70 -24.77 3.36
C ALA A 163 -2.55 -23.86 2.89
N VAL A 164 -2.11 -22.91 3.73
CA VAL A 164 -0.92 -22.08 3.46
C VAL A 164 0.31 -22.96 3.27
N ASN A 165 0.47 -24.00 4.10
CA ASN A 165 1.59 -24.93 3.99
C ASN A 165 1.61 -25.71 2.68
N GLU A 166 0.46 -26.24 2.27
CA GLU A 166 0.39 -26.99 1.01
C GLU A 166 0.72 -26.09 -0.19
N ILE A 167 0.31 -24.81 -0.15
CA ILE A 167 0.70 -23.83 -1.18
C ILE A 167 2.22 -23.58 -1.14
N ALA A 168 2.82 -23.41 0.05
CA ALA A 168 4.26 -23.20 0.19
C ALA A 168 5.08 -24.38 -0.35
N LYS A 169 4.73 -25.62 0.03
CA LYS A 169 5.32 -26.85 -0.54
C LYS A 169 5.23 -26.89 -2.05
N MET A 170 4.03 -26.62 -2.59
CA MET A 170 3.80 -26.64 -4.03
C MET A 170 4.69 -25.61 -4.74
N ILE A 171 4.84 -24.41 -4.18
CA ILE A 171 5.74 -23.38 -4.73
C ILE A 171 7.17 -23.89 -4.74
N HIS A 172 7.69 -24.44 -3.63
CA HIS A 172 9.06 -24.97 -3.58
C HIS A 172 9.30 -26.10 -4.58
N GLU A 173 8.29 -26.92 -4.89
CA GLU A 173 8.38 -27.98 -5.90
C GLU A 173 8.50 -27.43 -7.33
N VAL A 174 7.75 -26.38 -7.67
CA VAL A 174 7.64 -25.88 -9.06
C VAL A 174 8.49 -24.64 -9.34
N ASP A 175 8.86 -23.89 -8.31
CA ASP A 175 9.66 -22.68 -8.33
C ASP A 175 10.76 -22.73 -7.24
N PRO A 176 11.92 -23.34 -7.55
CA PRO A 176 13.04 -23.40 -6.62
C PRO A 176 13.82 -22.07 -6.51
N ASN A 177 13.35 -21.00 -7.16
CA ASN A 177 14.08 -19.73 -7.25
C ASN A 177 13.59 -18.67 -6.27
N HIS A 178 12.36 -18.76 -5.77
CA HIS A 178 11.76 -17.70 -4.95
C HIS A 178 11.25 -18.23 -3.60
N PRO A 179 11.56 -17.53 -2.49
CA PRO A 179 11.05 -17.89 -1.18
C PRO A 179 9.56 -17.54 -1.03
N THR A 180 8.96 -18.09 0.02
CA THR A 180 7.56 -17.96 0.39
C THR A 180 7.41 -17.31 1.77
N THR A 181 6.35 -16.53 1.93
CA THR A 181 5.99 -15.92 3.23
C THR A 181 4.48 -15.81 3.35
N THR A 182 3.96 -15.51 4.54
CA THR A 182 2.56 -15.12 4.77
C THR A 182 2.51 -13.85 5.59
N MET A 183 1.57 -12.95 5.27
CA MET A 183 1.45 -11.65 5.91
C MET A 183 0.46 -11.72 7.07
N LEU A 184 0.93 -11.40 8.28
CA LEU A 184 0.15 -11.43 9.52
C LEU A 184 -0.27 -10.02 9.94
N ALA A 185 -1.51 -9.89 10.44
CA ALA A 185 -1.98 -8.72 11.17
C ALA A 185 -1.35 -8.72 12.57
N GLY A 186 -0.28 -7.95 12.75
CA GLY A 186 0.59 -8.03 13.93
C GLY A 186 1.29 -9.39 14.05
N ILE A 187 1.86 -9.66 15.23
CA ILE A 187 2.46 -10.97 15.55
C ILE A 187 2.08 -11.39 16.96
N LYS A 188 1.31 -12.48 17.07
CA LYS A 188 0.85 -13.02 18.36
C LYS A 188 1.43 -14.41 18.58
N LYS A 189 1.69 -14.75 19.84
CA LYS A 189 2.23 -16.05 20.24
C LYS A 189 1.39 -17.23 19.71
N TYR A 190 0.06 -17.14 19.85
CA TYR A 190 -0.84 -18.19 19.36
C TYR A 190 -0.72 -18.42 17.84
N ASP A 191 -0.67 -17.35 17.05
CA ASP A 191 -0.54 -17.44 15.59
C ASP A 191 0.80 -18.10 15.22
N VAL A 192 1.90 -17.69 15.87
CA VAL A 192 3.23 -18.26 15.66
C VAL A 192 3.27 -19.75 16.02
N GLU A 193 2.64 -20.16 17.13
CA GLU A 193 2.56 -21.56 17.56
C GLU A 193 1.76 -22.43 16.57
N GLU A 194 0.61 -21.94 16.08
CA GLU A 194 -0.19 -22.67 15.09
C GLU A 194 0.52 -22.75 13.73
N ILE A 195 1.17 -21.68 13.28
CA ILE A 195 1.96 -21.67 12.04
C ILE A 195 3.14 -22.62 12.15
N ALA A 196 3.91 -22.58 13.25
CA ALA A 196 5.04 -23.48 13.44
C ALA A 196 4.62 -24.97 13.44
N LYS A 197 3.41 -25.27 13.91
CA LYS A 197 2.87 -26.63 13.97
C LYS A 197 2.35 -27.12 12.61
N ARG A 198 1.73 -26.25 11.83
CA ARG A 198 0.93 -26.63 10.64
C ARG A 198 1.57 -26.23 9.32
N CYS A 199 2.45 -25.24 9.37
CA CYS A 199 3.01 -24.57 8.22
C CYS A 199 4.55 -24.49 8.26
N PRO A 200 5.26 -25.64 8.35
CA PRO A 200 6.73 -25.66 8.43
C PRO A 200 7.43 -25.28 7.12
N ASP A 201 6.74 -25.29 5.98
CA ASP A 201 7.34 -25.03 4.66
C ASP A 201 7.37 -23.54 4.27
N LEU A 202 6.95 -22.61 5.14
CA LEU A 202 7.21 -21.19 4.92
C LEU A 202 8.68 -20.86 5.20
N ASP A 203 9.31 -20.07 4.33
CA ASP A 203 10.69 -19.63 4.53
C ASP A 203 10.80 -18.62 5.69
N PHE A 204 9.81 -17.74 5.84
CA PHE A 204 9.76 -16.74 6.91
C PHE A 204 8.37 -16.10 7.09
N LEU A 205 8.17 -15.35 8.18
CA LEU A 205 6.92 -14.64 8.46
C LEU A 205 6.99 -13.16 8.06
N SER A 206 5.89 -12.63 7.56
CA SER A 206 5.74 -11.22 7.27
C SER A 206 4.75 -10.58 8.24
N ILE A 207 5.04 -9.36 8.68
CA ILE A 207 4.30 -8.70 9.78
C ILE A 207 3.77 -7.37 9.30
N GLN A 208 2.51 -7.08 9.59
CA GLN A 208 1.88 -5.78 9.37
C GLN A 208 1.67 -5.08 10.71
N MET A 209 2.28 -3.91 10.88
CA MET A 209 2.22 -3.13 12.12
C MET A 209 2.30 -1.63 11.84
N TYR A 210 1.47 -0.86 12.54
CA TYR A 210 1.21 0.55 12.26
C TYR A 210 1.69 1.45 13.40
N GLY A 211 0.78 1.92 14.26
CA GLY A 211 1.08 2.76 15.42
C GLY A 211 2.08 2.11 16.37
N ASP A 212 1.84 0.85 16.71
CA ASP A 212 2.67 0.04 17.61
C ASP A 212 4.00 -0.46 16.98
N LEU A 213 4.32 -0.10 15.73
CA LEU A 213 5.54 -0.56 15.05
C LEU A 213 6.85 -0.33 15.86
N PRO A 214 7.05 0.78 16.61
CA PRO A 214 8.25 0.95 17.43
C PRO A 214 8.47 -0.16 18.49
N ASN A 215 7.44 -0.94 18.81
CA ASN A 215 7.52 -2.07 19.73
C ASN A 215 7.71 -3.43 19.02
N LEU A 216 7.93 -3.46 17.71
CA LEU A 216 7.99 -4.68 16.88
C LEU A 216 8.90 -5.76 17.46
N GLN A 217 10.15 -5.42 17.82
CA GLN A 217 11.11 -6.38 18.35
C GLN A 217 10.64 -6.99 19.69
N ALA A 218 9.95 -6.21 20.52
CA ALA A 218 9.33 -6.73 21.74
C ALA A 218 8.19 -7.71 21.41
N ARG A 219 7.32 -7.38 20.44
CA ARG A 219 6.23 -8.26 19.99
C ARG A 219 6.75 -9.57 19.40
N ILE A 220 7.83 -9.53 18.61
CA ILE A 220 8.47 -10.73 18.07
C ILE A 220 9.03 -11.60 19.20
N LYS A 221 9.68 -10.98 20.20
CA LYS A 221 10.17 -11.71 21.37
C LYS A 221 9.03 -12.35 22.17
N GLU A 222 7.94 -11.61 22.39
CA GLU A 222 6.74 -12.08 23.11
C GLU A 222 6.03 -13.23 22.37
N SER A 223 6.03 -13.21 21.04
CA SER A 223 5.44 -14.27 20.21
C SER A 223 6.27 -15.56 20.22
N GLY A 224 7.56 -15.47 20.56
CA GLY A 224 8.50 -16.58 20.54
C GLY A 224 9.12 -16.86 19.17
N TYR A 225 8.79 -16.07 18.14
CA TYR A 225 9.35 -16.23 16.80
C TYR A 225 10.85 -15.86 16.78
N GLN A 226 11.67 -16.72 16.17
CA GLN A 226 13.14 -16.55 16.09
C GLN A 226 13.65 -16.41 14.64
N GLY A 227 12.76 -16.51 13.65
CA GLY A 227 13.13 -16.46 12.25
C GLY A 227 13.28 -15.02 11.72
N PRO A 228 13.67 -14.87 10.45
CA PRO A 228 13.69 -13.57 9.79
C PRO A 228 12.29 -13.08 9.46
N TYR A 229 12.14 -11.80 9.15
CA TYR A 229 10.85 -11.24 8.78
C TYR A 229 10.95 -10.05 7.83
N ILE A 230 9.83 -9.74 7.19
CA ILE A 230 9.61 -8.48 6.45
C ILE A 230 8.45 -7.73 7.12
N VAL A 231 8.57 -6.42 7.25
CA VAL A 231 7.42 -5.57 7.62
C VAL A 231 6.64 -5.23 6.36
N THR A 232 5.55 -5.96 6.06
CA THR A 232 4.87 -5.89 4.75
C THR A 232 3.81 -4.81 4.63
N GLU A 233 3.36 -4.24 5.75
CA GLU A 233 2.61 -3.00 5.81
C GLU A 233 3.00 -2.25 7.08
N TRP A 234 3.42 -0.99 6.90
CA TRP A 234 3.63 -0.02 7.96
C TRP A 234 3.40 1.37 7.38
N GLY A 235 2.93 2.32 8.17
CA GLY A 235 2.56 3.62 7.62
C GLY A 235 2.00 4.55 8.67
N ALA A 236 0.85 5.17 8.38
CA ALA A 236 0.12 6.02 9.31
C ALA A 236 -0.38 5.24 10.54
N THR A 237 -0.66 5.95 11.63
CA THR A 237 -1.25 5.34 12.84
C THR A 237 -2.64 4.78 12.53
N GLY A 238 -2.92 3.56 12.97
CA GLY A 238 -4.23 2.95 12.77
C GLY A 238 -5.34 3.76 13.43
N HIS A 239 -6.52 3.86 12.80
CA HIS A 239 -7.66 4.59 13.37
C HIS A 239 -8.16 4.02 14.70
N TRP A 240 -7.83 2.77 15.01
CA TRP A 240 -8.09 2.13 16.30
C TRP A 240 -7.04 2.46 17.37
N GLU A 241 -5.95 3.14 17.01
CA GLU A 241 -4.83 3.49 17.89
C GLU A 241 -4.80 4.99 18.24
N THR A 242 -5.65 5.81 17.62
CA THR A 242 -5.71 7.25 17.87
C THR A 242 -6.74 7.60 18.94
N ALA A 243 -6.62 8.82 19.49
CA ALA A 243 -7.65 9.37 20.35
C ALA A 243 -8.95 9.58 19.56
N THR A 244 -10.08 9.51 20.26
CA THR A 244 -11.41 9.74 19.68
C THR A 244 -12.09 10.94 20.34
N THR A 245 -12.98 11.61 19.60
CA THR A 245 -13.89 12.60 20.15
C THR A 245 -14.94 11.95 21.05
N SER A 246 -15.72 12.75 21.77
CA SER A 246 -16.83 12.31 22.63
C SER A 246 -17.98 11.63 21.86
N TRP A 247 -18.03 11.79 20.53
CA TRP A 247 -18.94 11.08 19.62
C TRP A 247 -18.23 9.96 18.83
N ASN A 248 -17.07 9.49 19.31
CA ASN A 248 -16.29 8.37 18.78
C ASN A 248 -15.68 8.58 17.38
N ALA A 249 -15.56 9.83 16.90
CA ALA A 249 -14.81 10.09 15.67
C ALA A 249 -13.30 9.99 15.95
N PRO A 250 -12.53 9.17 15.22
CA PRO A 250 -11.09 9.04 15.45
C PRO A 250 -10.37 10.30 14.95
N ILE A 251 -9.45 10.82 15.77
CA ILE A 251 -8.67 12.01 15.45
C ILE A 251 -7.52 11.58 14.55
N GLU A 252 -7.47 12.17 13.36
CA GLU A 252 -6.47 11.85 12.35
C GLU A 252 -5.24 12.74 12.54
N GLN A 253 -4.05 12.17 12.37
CA GLN A 253 -2.81 12.93 12.32
C GLN A 253 -2.76 13.84 11.09
N THR A 254 -2.19 15.02 11.24
CA THR A 254 -1.79 15.85 10.09
C THR A 254 -0.74 15.13 9.24
N SER A 255 -0.62 15.48 7.97
CA SER A 255 0.44 14.96 7.09
C SER A 255 1.85 15.13 7.67
N SER A 256 2.11 16.21 8.41
CA SER A 256 3.40 16.45 9.06
C SER A 256 3.64 15.60 10.31
N GLU A 257 2.59 15.28 11.07
CA GLU A 257 2.68 14.30 12.17
C GLU A 257 2.86 12.88 11.64
N LYS A 258 2.20 12.53 10.53
CA LYS A 258 2.45 11.27 9.81
C LYS A 258 3.89 11.19 9.34
N ALA A 259 4.40 12.23 8.66
CA ALA A 259 5.80 12.29 8.21
C ALA A 259 6.81 12.07 9.35
N LYS A 260 6.64 12.75 10.50
CA LYS A 260 7.45 12.52 11.70
C LYS A 260 7.38 11.07 12.19
N SER A 261 6.16 10.49 12.21
CA SER A 261 5.94 9.10 12.62
C SER A 261 6.66 8.10 11.70
N TYR A 262 6.72 8.36 10.40
CA TYR A 262 7.38 7.46 9.43
C TYR A 262 8.89 7.38 9.69
N ILE A 263 9.58 8.52 9.87
CA ILE A 263 11.01 8.54 10.23
C ILE A 263 11.23 7.75 11.52
N HIS A 264 10.44 8.07 12.55
CA HIS A 264 10.58 7.44 13.86
C HIS A 264 10.42 5.91 13.80
N ARG A 265 9.37 5.45 13.11
CA ARG A 265 9.06 4.02 12.93
C ARG A 265 10.12 3.29 12.15
N TYR A 266 10.57 3.86 11.03
CA TYR A 266 11.62 3.24 10.21
C TYR A 266 12.91 3.05 11.00
N ASN A 267 13.39 4.11 11.65
CA ASN A 267 14.65 4.08 12.37
C ASN A 267 14.62 3.11 13.56
N LEU A 268 13.51 3.07 14.31
CA LEU A 268 13.42 2.24 15.51
C LEU A 268 13.12 0.78 15.24
N ALA A 269 12.32 0.46 14.22
CA ALA A 269 11.81 -0.88 14.04
C ALA A 269 12.34 -1.60 12.79
N ILE A 270 12.73 -0.87 11.74
CA ILE A 270 13.14 -1.46 10.46
C ILE A 270 14.65 -1.41 10.30
N GLU A 271 15.25 -0.22 10.38
CA GLU A 271 16.69 -0.03 10.20
C GLU A 271 17.51 -0.61 11.37
N SER A 272 16.96 -0.58 12.58
CA SER A 272 17.66 -1.01 13.80
C SER A 272 17.92 -2.52 13.87
N ASP A 273 17.08 -3.35 13.26
CA ASP A 273 17.20 -4.82 13.30
C ASP A 273 17.93 -5.35 12.08
N THR A 274 19.26 -5.27 12.16
CA THR A 274 20.17 -5.79 11.12
C THR A 274 20.32 -7.31 11.15
N LYS A 275 19.66 -8.01 12.07
CA LYS A 275 19.81 -9.47 12.26
C LYS A 275 18.69 -10.26 11.63
N HIS A 276 17.44 -9.83 11.78
CA HIS A 276 16.26 -10.60 11.35
C HIS A 276 15.42 -9.87 10.30
N CYS A 277 15.43 -8.54 10.28
CA CYS A 277 14.62 -7.76 9.35
C CYS A 277 15.23 -7.79 7.94
N LEU A 278 14.45 -8.27 6.98
CA LEU A 278 14.84 -8.37 5.57
C LEU A 278 14.43 -7.13 4.75
N GLY A 279 13.73 -6.19 5.39
CA GLY A 279 13.28 -4.93 4.82
C GLY A 279 11.79 -4.69 5.06
N SER A 280 11.20 -3.80 4.27
CA SER A 280 9.83 -3.37 4.50
C SER A 280 9.10 -2.84 3.27
N TYR A 281 7.77 -2.84 3.36
CA TYR A 281 6.85 -2.22 2.41
C TYR A 281 6.00 -1.17 3.13
N VAL A 282 6.23 0.11 2.83
CA VAL A 282 5.40 1.21 3.35
C VAL A 282 4.00 1.15 2.75
N PHE A 283 2.98 1.53 3.52
CA PHE A 283 1.58 1.50 3.16
C PHE A 283 0.90 2.85 3.48
N TYR A 284 0.01 3.39 2.63
CA TYR A 284 -0.38 2.91 1.29
C TYR A 284 0.19 3.82 0.20
N TRP A 285 1.07 3.30 -0.67
CA TRP A 285 1.64 4.07 -1.78
C TRP A 285 0.63 4.21 -2.93
N GLY A 286 -0.36 5.03 -2.68
CA GLY A 286 -1.52 5.26 -3.52
C GLY A 286 -2.53 6.10 -2.75
N GLN A 287 -3.79 6.03 -3.18
CA GLN A 287 -4.89 6.65 -2.46
C GLN A 287 -6.06 5.67 -2.32
N LYS A 288 -6.68 5.66 -1.15
CA LYS A 288 -7.88 4.89 -0.86
C LYS A 288 -8.69 5.61 0.22
N GLN A 289 -10.01 5.58 0.08
CA GLN A 289 -10.91 5.89 1.19
C GLN A 289 -10.77 4.83 2.28
N GLU A 290 -10.39 5.24 3.48
CA GLU A 290 -10.38 4.38 4.66
C GLU A 290 -10.48 5.22 5.93
N ARG A 291 -11.67 5.24 6.52
CA ARG A 291 -12.19 6.23 7.49
C ARG A 291 -12.27 7.64 6.94
N THR A 292 -11.21 8.13 6.34
CA THR A 292 -11.15 9.43 5.66
C THR A 292 -10.41 9.28 4.33
N PRO A 293 -10.54 10.25 3.39
CA PRO A 293 -9.82 10.21 2.13
C PRO A 293 -8.30 10.41 2.29
N THR A 294 -7.84 10.80 3.48
CA THR A 294 -6.44 11.17 3.77
C THR A 294 -5.75 10.23 4.76
N TRP A 295 -6.43 9.23 5.34
CA TRP A 295 -5.90 8.49 6.49
C TRP A 295 -4.57 7.78 6.20
N TYR A 296 -4.59 6.79 5.31
CA TYR A 296 -3.43 5.93 5.02
C TYR A 296 -2.78 6.20 3.66
N GLY A 297 -3.49 6.84 2.73
CA GLY A 297 -2.97 7.18 1.42
C GLY A 297 -1.82 8.19 1.50
N LEU A 298 -0.70 7.89 0.83
CA LEU A 298 0.43 8.81 0.71
C LEU A 298 0.18 9.90 -0.35
N PHE A 299 -0.87 9.74 -1.16
CA PHE A 299 -1.33 10.67 -2.19
C PHE A 299 -2.76 11.13 -1.91
N THR A 300 -3.15 12.30 -2.42
CA THR A 300 -4.57 12.70 -2.49
C THR A 300 -5.28 12.01 -3.66
N GLU A 301 -6.60 12.16 -3.74
CA GLU A 301 -7.41 11.63 -4.86
C GLU A 301 -6.97 12.19 -6.21
N GLU A 302 -6.54 13.46 -6.24
CA GLU A 302 -5.98 14.09 -7.43
C GLU A 302 -4.56 13.58 -7.76
N GLY A 303 -4.00 12.70 -6.94
CA GLY A 303 -2.69 12.09 -7.14
C GLY A 303 -1.51 12.90 -6.62
N ASN A 304 -1.76 13.95 -5.81
CA ASN A 304 -0.73 14.83 -5.27
C ASN A 304 0.01 14.17 -4.10
N PRO A 305 1.36 14.12 -4.10
CA PRO A 305 2.15 13.50 -3.04
C PRO A 305 2.21 14.33 -1.77
N THR A 306 2.19 13.66 -0.61
CA THR A 306 2.26 14.31 0.71
C THR A 306 3.69 14.35 1.29
N GLU A 307 3.89 15.03 2.43
CA GLU A 307 5.19 15.07 3.14
C GLU A 307 5.74 13.66 3.49
N THR A 308 4.87 12.65 3.62
CA THR A 308 5.31 11.27 3.83
C THR A 308 6.09 10.68 2.64
N ILE A 309 5.80 11.11 1.40
CA ILE A 309 6.59 10.73 0.21
C ILE A 309 8.01 11.31 0.30
N ASP A 310 8.13 12.56 0.76
CA ASP A 310 9.44 13.21 0.95
C ASP A 310 10.29 12.52 2.01
N VAL A 311 9.62 12.06 3.07
CA VAL A 311 10.26 11.24 4.11
C VAL A 311 10.76 9.92 3.52
N MET A 312 9.98 9.24 2.70
CA MET A 312 10.44 7.99 2.08
C MET A 312 11.59 8.23 1.09
N HIS A 313 11.55 9.32 0.32
CA HIS A 313 12.68 9.77 -0.51
C HIS A 313 13.94 9.94 0.33
N TYR A 314 13.82 10.65 1.46
CA TYR A 314 14.92 10.86 2.39
C TYR A 314 15.46 9.55 2.98
N ILE A 315 14.58 8.66 3.45
CA ILE A 315 14.96 7.37 4.02
C ILE A 315 15.70 6.50 3.00
N TRP A 316 15.22 6.46 1.75
CA TRP A 316 15.78 5.55 0.75
C TRP A 316 17.00 6.10 0.00
N LYS A 317 17.12 7.43 -0.14
CA LYS A 317 18.21 8.10 -0.86
C LYS A 317 19.21 8.84 0.03
N ASN A 318 18.93 8.96 1.33
CA ASN A 318 19.73 9.70 2.31
C ASN A 318 19.92 11.19 1.97
N GLU A 319 18.96 11.77 1.26
CA GLU A 319 18.90 13.19 0.92
C GLU A 319 17.44 13.63 0.81
N TRP A 320 17.10 14.87 1.17
CA TRP A 320 15.73 15.37 0.95
C TRP A 320 15.50 15.65 -0.55
N PRO A 321 14.25 15.50 -1.06
CA PRO A 321 13.93 15.93 -2.40
C PRO A 321 14.13 17.46 -2.51
N LYS A 322 14.45 17.94 -3.72
CA LYS A 322 14.72 19.36 -3.97
C LYS A 322 13.53 20.28 -3.66
N ASN A 323 12.32 19.78 -3.91
CA ASN A 323 11.09 20.42 -3.50
C ASN A 323 10.49 19.62 -2.36
N ARG A 324 10.04 20.26 -1.29
CA ARG A 324 9.42 19.60 -0.15
C ARG A 324 7.98 20.04 0.00
N ALA A 325 7.11 19.09 0.31
CA ALA A 325 5.71 19.34 0.59
C ALA A 325 5.58 20.42 1.69
N PRO A 326 4.53 21.25 1.62
CA PRO A 326 4.25 22.18 2.70
C PRO A 326 4.13 21.43 4.03
N ARG A 327 4.58 22.09 5.10
CA ARG A 327 4.56 21.54 6.45
C ARG A 327 3.47 22.21 7.25
N LEU A 328 2.60 21.39 7.82
CA LEU A 328 1.56 21.79 8.74
C LEU A 328 2.10 21.90 10.16
N ASP A 329 1.76 23.00 10.81
CA ASP A 329 1.96 23.21 12.23
C ASP A 329 0.69 22.88 13.01
N SER A 330 -0.43 23.54 12.66
CA SER A 330 -1.70 23.39 13.38
C SER A 330 -2.91 23.76 12.54
N LEU A 331 -4.08 23.22 12.92
CA LEU A 331 -5.41 23.53 12.39
C LEU A 331 -6.35 23.79 13.56
N LEU A 332 -7.05 24.91 13.54
CA LEU A 332 -8.01 25.31 14.57
C LEU A 332 -9.38 25.61 13.96
N LEU A 333 -10.44 25.23 14.67
CA LEU A 333 -11.83 25.56 14.36
C LEU A 333 -12.46 26.23 15.59
N ASN A 334 -12.91 27.47 15.44
CA ASN A 334 -13.37 28.32 16.54
C ASN A 334 -12.31 28.46 17.67
N GLY A 335 -11.02 28.50 17.30
CA GLY A 335 -9.90 28.56 18.24
C GLY A 335 -9.63 27.25 19.00
N LEU A 336 -10.28 26.15 18.61
CA LEU A 336 -10.15 24.83 19.24
C LEU A 336 -9.46 23.83 18.31
N SER A 337 -8.74 22.88 18.89
CA SER A 337 -8.12 21.75 18.19
C SER A 337 -9.07 20.56 18.08
N ALA A 338 -8.68 19.54 17.31
CA ALA A 338 -9.43 18.28 17.19
C ALA A 338 -9.59 17.54 18.53
N PHE A 339 -8.73 17.81 19.52
CA PHE A 339 -8.74 17.17 20.83
C PHE A 339 -9.71 17.83 21.83
N ASP A 340 -10.27 19.00 21.49
CA ASP A 340 -11.13 19.79 22.37
C ASP A 340 -12.62 19.45 22.27
N ASN A 341 -13.00 18.43 21.48
CA ASN A 341 -14.40 18.06 21.20
C ASN A 341 -15.22 19.24 20.67
N VAL A 342 -14.90 19.71 19.46
CA VAL A 342 -15.56 20.89 18.86
C VAL A 342 -17.06 20.64 18.66
N ILE A 343 -17.90 21.28 19.48
CA ILE A 343 -19.36 21.28 19.38
C ILE A 343 -19.81 22.69 18.97
N LEU A 344 -20.57 22.79 17.88
CA LEU A 344 -21.00 24.04 17.26
C LEU A 344 -22.52 24.07 17.12
N GLU A 345 -23.11 25.27 17.18
CA GLU A 345 -24.55 25.45 16.96
C GLU A 345 -24.88 25.40 15.45
N LYS A 346 -26.03 24.85 15.09
CA LYS A 346 -26.49 24.80 13.69
C LYS A 346 -26.66 26.17 13.04
N SER A 347 -26.37 26.22 11.74
CA SER A 347 -26.52 27.40 10.88
C SER A 347 -25.78 28.67 11.37
N GLN A 348 -24.75 28.52 12.21
CA GLN A 348 -23.90 29.60 12.69
C GLN A 348 -22.58 29.64 11.92
N THR A 349 -21.90 30.79 11.94
CA THR A 349 -20.60 30.98 11.28
C THR A 349 -19.48 30.97 12.30
N TYR A 350 -18.43 30.21 12.03
CA TYR A 350 -17.23 30.08 12.85
C TYR A 350 -15.98 30.25 11.99
N ASN A 351 -14.90 30.73 12.57
CA ASN A 351 -13.62 30.83 11.89
C ASN A 351 -12.87 29.49 11.97
N ALA A 352 -12.21 29.11 10.88
CA ALA A 352 -11.17 28.09 10.90
C ALA A 352 -9.87 28.68 10.35
N GLU A 353 -8.75 28.28 10.92
CA GLU A 353 -7.42 28.75 10.54
C GLU A 353 -6.41 27.62 10.53
N VAL A 354 -5.52 27.65 9.54
CA VAL A 354 -4.45 26.67 9.39
C VAL A 354 -3.10 27.40 9.31
N PHE A 355 -2.12 26.85 10.03
CA PHE A 355 -0.75 27.34 10.06
C PHE A 355 0.13 26.35 9.31
N ALA A 356 0.72 26.80 8.21
CA ALA A 356 1.62 26.00 7.40
C ALA A 356 2.71 26.88 6.78
N TYR A 357 3.84 26.27 6.46
CA TYR A 357 4.92 26.91 5.72
C TYR A 357 5.48 25.95 4.67
N ASN A 358 6.14 26.48 3.66
CA ASN A 358 6.89 25.69 2.68
C ASN A 358 8.40 25.99 2.82
N PHE A 359 9.25 24.99 2.61
CA PHE A 359 10.69 25.10 2.85
C PHE A 359 11.38 26.02 1.84
N GLU A 360 10.87 26.04 0.62
CA GLU A 360 11.34 26.83 -0.51
C GLU A 360 10.75 28.26 -0.52
N ASN A 361 9.85 28.57 0.42
CA ASN A 361 9.02 29.79 0.47
C ASN A 361 8.14 29.99 -0.77
N ASP A 362 7.71 28.89 -1.39
CA ASP A 362 6.75 28.90 -2.48
C ASP A 362 5.37 29.39 -2.01
N ALA A 363 4.61 29.98 -2.93
CA ALA A 363 3.23 30.37 -2.69
C ALA A 363 2.36 29.13 -2.44
N LEU A 364 1.50 29.21 -1.41
CA LEU A 364 0.60 28.13 -1.02
C LEU A 364 -0.83 28.39 -1.50
N THR A 365 -1.45 27.35 -2.05
CA THR A 365 -2.88 27.34 -2.39
C THR A 365 -3.64 26.48 -1.39
N TYR A 366 -4.81 26.95 -0.97
CA TYR A 366 -5.65 26.27 0.01
C TYR A 366 -6.92 25.75 -0.66
N LYS A 367 -7.35 24.55 -0.26
CA LYS A 367 -8.66 23.98 -0.56
C LYS A 367 -9.24 23.45 0.74
N TRP A 368 -10.47 23.85 1.04
CA TRP A 368 -11.20 23.40 2.22
C TRP A 368 -12.41 22.58 1.79
N ASP A 369 -12.81 21.62 2.61
CA ASP A 369 -13.98 20.78 2.36
C ASP A 369 -14.67 20.37 3.64
N ILE A 370 -15.98 20.18 3.61
CA ILE A 370 -16.77 19.69 4.74
C ILE A 370 -17.50 18.44 4.29
N MET A 371 -17.38 17.38 5.08
CA MET A 371 -18.07 16.12 4.85
C MET A 371 -18.78 15.69 6.13
N HIS A 372 -19.78 14.82 5.98
CA HIS A 372 -20.24 14.02 7.12
C HIS A 372 -19.11 13.14 7.65
N GLU A 373 -19.12 12.84 8.95
CA GLU A 373 -18.25 11.80 9.49
C GLU A 373 -18.63 10.45 8.85
N SER A 374 -17.64 9.66 8.45
CA SER A 374 -17.85 8.40 7.75
C SER A 374 -18.68 7.41 8.57
N THR A 375 -19.71 6.84 7.94
CA THR A 375 -20.56 5.79 8.53
C THR A 375 -20.44 4.45 7.83
N ASP A 376 -19.90 4.42 6.61
CA ASP A 376 -19.59 3.20 5.88
C ASP A 376 -18.18 2.75 6.25
N LEU A 377 -18.11 1.77 7.15
CA LEU A 377 -16.89 1.40 7.86
C LEU A 377 -16.50 -0.05 7.55
N GLY A 378 -15.39 -0.22 6.82
CA GLY A 378 -14.79 -1.52 6.52
C GLY A 378 -13.93 -2.07 7.67
N VAL A 379 -13.49 -3.33 7.52
CA VAL A 379 -12.59 -4.03 8.44
C VAL A 379 -11.39 -4.58 7.66
N GLY A 380 -10.17 -4.36 8.17
CA GLY A 380 -8.95 -4.93 7.57
C GLY A 380 -8.76 -4.55 6.09
N GLY A 381 -8.92 -3.26 5.78
CA GLY A 381 -8.74 -2.74 4.44
C GLY A 381 -9.86 -3.04 3.44
N ASP A 382 -11.02 -3.53 3.89
CA ASP A 382 -12.20 -3.68 3.02
C ASP A 382 -12.60 -2.31 2.40
N PRO A 383 -13.28 -2.29 1.22
CA PRO A 383 -13.70 -1.04 0.58
C PRO A 383 -14.67 -0.22 1.43
N GLU A 384 -14.56 1.10 1.33
CA GLU A 384 -15.44 2.07 1.99
C GLU A 384 -15.85 3.14 0.99
N SER A 385 -17.08 3.64 1.09
CA SER A 385 -17.53 4.82 0.36
C SER A 385 -17.11 6.11 1.05
N LYS A 386 -16.65 7.07 0.26
CA LYS A 386 -16.33 8.41 0.74
C LYS A 386 -17.63 9.20 0.95
N PRO A 387 -17.83 9.87 2.09
CA PRO A 387 -18.95 10.79 2.27
C PRO A 387 -18.92 11.95 1.27
N GLU A 388 -20.10 12.38 0.79
CA GLU A 388 -20.19 13.52 -0.12
C GLU A 388 -19.77 14.84 0.56
N SER A 389 -19.07 15.67 -0.20
CA SER A 389 -18.76 17.06 0.17
C SER A 389 -20.03 17.91 0.27
N ILE A 390 -20.06 18.84 1.22
CA ILE A 390 -21.19 19.75 1.46
C ILE A 390 -20.81 21.16 0.96
N PRO A 391 -21.15 21.52 -0.29
CA PRO A 391 -20.72 22.79 -0.88
C PRO A 391 -21.46 23.99 -0.30
N GLY A 392 -20.89 25.19 -0.49
CA GLY A 392 -21.55 26.46 -0.15
C GLY A 392 -21.54 26.82 1.34
N LEU A 393 -20.81 26.07 2.16
CA LEU A 393 -20.65 26.32 3.60
C LEU A 393 -19.37 27.08 3.97
N ILE A 394 -18.45 27.29 3.02
CA ILE A 394 -17.15 27.93 3.28
C ILE A 394 -17.04 29.21 2.48
N SER A 395 -16.60 30.29 3.12
CA SER A 395 -16.19 31.55 2.50
C SER A 395 -14.68 31.73 2.63
N ASN A 396 -14.06 32.39 1.64
CA ASN A 396 -12.60 32.53 1.51
C ASN A 396 -11.85 31.19 1.35
N GLU A 397 -12.45 30.21 0.66
CA GLU A 397 -11.94 28.83 0.50
C GLU A 397 -10.51 28.67 -0.04
N ASN A 398 -9.89 29.74 -0.54
CA ASN A 398 -8.52 29.76 -1.06
C ASN A 398 -7.50 30.43 -0.11
N LYS A 399 -7.86 30.66 1.15
CA LYS A 399 -7.00 31.30 2.16
C LYS A 399 -6.66 30.35 3.31
N ASN A 400 -5.65 30.72 4.09
CA ASN A 400 -5.26 30.05 5.33
C ASN A 400 -6.25 30.27 6.49
N GLN A 401 -7.14 31.26 6.35
CA GLN A 401 -8.24 31.53 7.27
C GLN A 401 -9.55 31.60 6.50
N ILE A 402 -10.56 30.88 6.97
CA ILE A 402 -11.88 30.79 6.37
C ILE A 402 -12.98 31.11 7.38
N GLU A 403 -14.14 31.48 6.84
CA GLU A 403 -15.40 31.51 7.58
C GLU A 403 -16.22 30.28 7.15
N MET A 404 -16.61 29.47 8.11
CA MET A 404 -17.36 28.24 7.92
C MET A 404 -18.74 28.38 8.53
N LYS A 405 -19.79 28.21 7.73
CA LYS A 405 -21.17 28.06 8.20
C LYS A 405 -21.44 26.60 8.53
N THR A 406 -21.91 26.30 9.73
CA THR A 406 -22.28 24.93 10.11
C THR A 406 -23.51 24.45 9.34
N PRO A 407 -23.56 23.16 8.96
CA PRO A 407 -24.77 22.54 8.39
C PRO A 407 -26.02 22.76 9.25
N GLU A 408 -27.21 22.74 8.63
CA GLU A 408 -28.49 22.89 9.36
C GLU A 408 -28.88 21.62 10.13
N LYS A 409 -28.41 20.46 9.66
CA LYS A 409 -28.71 19.14 10.22
C LYS A 409 -27.75 18.84 11.37
N GLU A 410 -28.31 18.49 12.52
CA GLU A 410 -27.57 17.97 13.66
C GLU A 410 -26.78 16.71 13.26
N GLY A 411 -25.54 16.58 13.74
CA GLY A 411 -24.71 15.40 13.49
C GLY A 411 -23.21 15.65 13.51
N ALA A 412 -22.45 14.58 13.25
CA ALA A 412 -21.00 14.61 13.16
C ALA A 412 -20.53 14.93 11.73
N TYR A 413 -19.55 15.81 11.65
CA TYR A 413 -18.95 16.30 10.42
C TYR A 413 -17.43 16.41 10.60
N ARG A 414 -16.73 16.62 9.48
CA ARG A 414 -15.30 16.84 9.47
C ARG A 414 -14.94 17.92 8.46
N LEU A 415 -14.15 18.90 8.91
CA LEU A 415 -13.58 19.94 8.07
C LEU A 415 -12.17 19.50 7.65
N PHE A 416 -11.92 19.45 6.35
CA PHE A 416 -10.64 19.11 5.74
C PHE A 416 -9.97 20.35 5.17
N VAL A 417 -8.63 20.34 5.17
CA VAL A 417 -7.81 21.31 4.46
C VAL A 417 -6.69 20.61 3.69
N TYR A 418 -6.49 21.06 2.46
CA TYR A 418 -5.41 20.66 1.57
C TYR A 418 -4.62 21.91 1.21
N ILE A 419 -3.31 21.89 1.45
CA ILE A 419 -2.41 23.02 1.22
C ILE A 419 -1.37 22.59 0.20
N THR A 420 -1.44 23.14 -1.00
CA THR A 420 -0.63 22.71 -2.14
C THR A 420 0.42 23.76 -2.50
N ASP A 421 1.65 23.32 -2.76
CA ASP A 421 2.71 24.17 -3.32
C ASP A 421 2.56 24.36 -4.85
N ASN A 422 3.50 25.05 -5.48
CA ASN A 422 3.52 25.28 -6.93
C ASN A 422 3.97 24.05 -7.76
N GLN A 423 4.34 22.95 -7.10
CA GLN A 423 4.82 21.69 -7.68
C GLN A 423 3.89 20.51 -7.34
N ASN A 424 2.66 20.82 -6.90
CA ASN A 424 1.59 19.89 -6.57
C ASN A 424 1.87 18.95 -5.39
N LYS A 425 2.85 19.26 -4.52
CA LYS A 425 2.94 18.56 -3.23
C LYS A 425 1.97 19.18 -2.24
N VAL A 426 1.42 18.35 -1.35
CA VAL A 426 0.28 18.74 -0.54
C VAL A 426 0.44 18.37 0.93
N ALA A 427 0.08 19.30 1.81
CA ALA A 427 -0.12 19.05 3.22
C ALA A 427 -1.62 18.87 3.49
N THR A 428 -1.96 17.89 4.32
CA THR A 428 -3.34 17.60 4.72
C THR A 428 -3.54 17.64 6.23
N ALA A 429 -4.66 18.22 6.64
CA ALA A 429 -5.17 18.17 8.02
C ALA A 429 -6.70 18.12 7.99
N ASN A 430 -7.30 17.68 9.09
CA ASN A 430 -8.73 17.78 9.28
C ASN A 430 -9.10 17.89 10.76
N ILE A 431 -10.32 18.34 11.03
CA ILE A 431 -10.86 18.49 12.38
C ILE A 431 -12.30 17.97 12.42
N PRO A 432 -12.59 16.92 13.21
CA PRO A 432 -13.96 16.49 13.44
C PRO A 432 -14.69 17.51 14.32
N PHE A 433 -15.96 17.77 14.01
CA PHE A 433 -16.85 18.61 14.81
C PHE A 433 -18.26 18.05 14.84
N PHE A 434 -19.03 18.43 15.86
CA PHE A 434 -20.43 18.05 16.00
C PHE A 434 -21.32 19.30 15.93
N VAL A 435 -22.38 19.25 15.13
CA VAL A 435 -23.40 20.30 15.05
C VAL A 435 -24.57 19.94 15.95
N LYS A 436 -25.00 20.87 16.80
CA LYS A 436 -26.14 20.74 17.73
C LYS A 436 -27.26 21.73 17.42
#